data_AF-A0A5Q4EHN1-F1
#
_entry.id   AF-A0A5Q4EHN1-F1
#
_cell.length_a   1.000
_cell.length_b   1.000
_cell.length_c   1.000
_cell.angle_alpha   90.00
_cell.angle_beta   90.00
_cell.angle_gamma   90.00
#
_symmetry.space_group_name_H-M   'P 1'
#
loop_
_entity.id
_entity.type
_entity.pdbx_description
1 polymer ?
#
loop_
_entity_poly.entity_id
_entity_poly.type
_entity_poly.pdbx_seq_one_letter_code
_entity_poly.pdbx_strand_id
1 'polypeptide(L)'
;MTDSLINIGLILAYVLLGLTALGVIFFSIFQLIVNFKKAKGALIGIVALVAVFFIGYAMASTELYLDVAIPVTSETVSRIIGGGIHATFLFIGLAIIATIYTEVSKLFR
;
A
#
# COMPACT_ATOMS: atom_id res chain seq x y z
N MET A 1 -20.88 -30.01 -27.14
CA MET A 1 -20.29 -28.93 -27.98
C MET A 1 -20.22 -27.60 -27.23
N THR A 2 -21.19 -27.29 -26.39
CA THR A 2 -21.22 -26.10 -25.50
C THR A 2 -20.08 -26.08 -24.48
N ASP A 3 -19.76 -27.21 -23.84
CA ASP A 3 -18.79 -27.25 -22.73
C ASP A 3 -17.34 -27.00 -23.20
N SER A 4 -16.99 -27.46 -24.39
CA SER A 4 -15.65 -27.23 -24.98
C SER A 4 -15.42 -25.76 -25.32
N LEU A 5 -16.44 -25.09 -25.89
CA LEU A 5 -16.38 -23.67 -26.22
C LEU A 5 -16.24 -22.81 -24.95
N ILE A 6 -17.00 -23.14 -23.90
CA ILE A 6 -16.95 -22.46 -22.61
C ILE A 6 -15.57 -22.62 -21.96
N ASN A 7 -15.03 -23.85 -21.92
CA ASN A 7 -13.71 -24.11 -21.33
C ASN A 7 -12.59 -23.38 -22.08
N ILE A 8 -12.60 -23.39 -23.41
CA ILE A 8 -11.61 -22.66 -24.22
C ILE A 8 -11.72 -21.15 -24.00
N GLY A 9 -12.95 -20.61 -23.94
CA GLY A 9 -13.19 -19.20 -23.67
C GLY A 9 -12.67 -18.76 -22.29
N LEU A 10 -12.89 -19.59 -21.25
CA LEU A 10 -12.38 -19.36 -19.90
C LEU A 10 -10.84 -19.38 -19.85
N ILE A 11 -10.19 -20.36 -20.49
CA ILE A 11 -8.73 -20.45 -20.56
C ILE A 11 -8.16 -19.20 -21.23
N LEU A 12 -8.72 -18.78 -22.37
CA LEU A 12 -8.30 -17.56 -23.07
C LEU A 12 -8.48 -16.31 -22.20
N ALA A 13 -9.60 -16.19 -21.49
CA ALA A 13 -9.84 -15.06 -20.59
C ALA A 13 -8.80 -15.00 -19.46
N TYR A 14 -8.46 -16.13 -18.84
CA TYR A 14 -7.42 -16.17 -17.80
C TYR A 14 -6.03 -15.83 -18.35
N VAL A 15 -5.69 -16.30 -19.56
CA VAL A 15 -4.43 -15.95 -20.21
C VAL A 15 -4.36 -14.44 -20.49
N LEU A 16 -5.42 -13.86 -21.06
CA LEU A 16 -5.49 -12.41 -21.33
C LEU A 16 -5.46 -11.58 -20.05
N LEU A 17 -6.12 -12.04 -18.98
CA LEU A 17 -6.08 -11.39 -17.67
C LEU A 17 -4.66 -11.42 -17.09
N GLY A 18 -3.98 -12.57 -17.19
CA GLY A 18 -2.58 -12.71 -16.78
C GLY A 18 -1.65 -11.77 -17.56
N LEU A 19 -1.78 -11.72 -18.89
CA LEU A 19 -1.00 -10.81 -19.74
C LEU A 19 -1.27 -9.34 -19.42
N THR A 20 -2.52 -8.99 -19.14
CA THR A 20 -2.90 -7.62 -18.77
C THR A 20 -2.31 -7.23 -17.42
N ALA A 21 -2.39 -8.12 -16.42
CA ALA A 21 -1.79 -7.89 -15.10
C ALA A 21 -0.27 -7.69 -15.21
N LEU A 22 0.42 -8.54 -15.99
CA LEU A 22 1.84 -8.38 -16.27
C LEU A 22 2.14 -7.07 -17.00
N GLY A 23 1.33 -6.70 -17.99
CA GLY A 23 1.45 -5.45 -18.73
C GLY A 23 1.30 -4.23 -17.82
N VAL A 24 0.31 -4.21 -16.93
CA VAL A 24 0.09 -3.11 -15.98
C VAL A 24 1.30 -2.94 -15.07
N ILE A 25 1.83 -4.03 -14.49
CA ILE A 25 3.01 -3.97 -13.63
C ILE A 25 4.22 -3.46 -14.42
N PHE A 26 4.47 -4.02 -15.60
CA PHE A 26 5.59 -3.64 -16.46
C PHE A 26 5.51 -2.16 -16.85
N PHE A 27 4.39 -1.70 -17.39
CA PHE A 27 4.21 -0.31 -17.80
C PHE A 27 4.28 0.67 -16.63
N SER A 28 3.75 0.30 -15.46
CA SER A 28 3.83 1.15 -14.27
C SER A 28 5.27 1.39 -13.83
N ILE A 29 6.09 0.33 -13.82
CA ILE A 29 7.51 0.43 -13.46
C ILE A 29 8.30 1.13 -14.57
N PHE A 30 8.10 0.76 -15.82
CA PHE A 30 8.78 1.36 -16.97
C PHE A 30 8.54 2.87 -17.05
N GLN A 31 7.29 3.30 -16.85
CA GLN A 31 6.92 4.72 -16.88
C GLN A 31 7.54 5.49 -15.71
N LEU A 32 7.68 4.87 -14.53
CA LEU A 32 8.36 5.48 -13.39
C LEU A 32 9.84 5.77 -13.71
N ILE A 33 10.51 4.86 -14.41
CA ILE A 33 11.93 4.98 -14.78
C ILE A 33 12.12 6.00 -15.90
N VAL A 34 11.37 5.88 -17.00
CA VAL A 34 11.54 6.75 -18.17
C VAL A 34 11.09 8.19 -17.87
N ASN A 35 10.01 8.36 -17.12
CA ASN A 35 9.43 9.66 -16.80
C ASN A 35 9.70 10.09 -15.36
N PHE A 36 10.90 9.80 -14.85
CA PHE A 36 11.30 10.10 -13.47
C PHE A 36 11.05 11.55 -13.04
N LYS A 37 11.27 12.52 -13.93
CA LYS A 37 11.00 13.95 -13.64
C LYS A 37 9.54 14.25 -13.28
N LYS A 38 8.59 13.54 -13.90
CA LYS A 38 7.17 13.65 -13.59
C LYS A 38 6.78 12.76 -12.40
N ALA A 39 7.41 11.60 -12.29
CA ALA A 39 7.18 10.64 -11.21
C ALA A 39 7.76 11.05 -9.85
N LYS A 40 8.71 12.00 -9.81
CA LYS A 40 9.41 12.41 -8.57
C LYS A 40 8.47 12.77 -7.42
N GLY A 41 7.36 13.46 -7.70
CA GLY A 41 6.39 13.85 -6.66
C GLY A 41 5.68 12.63 -6.07
N ALA A 42 5.25 11.70 -6.92
CA ALA A 42 4.65 10.44 -6.49
C ALA A 42 5.67 9.57 -5.73
N LEU A 43 6.92 9.50 -6.19
CA LEU A 43 7.97 8.74 -5.54
C LEU A 43 8.31 9.29 -4.15
N ILE A 44 8.40 10.62 -4.00
CA ILE A 44 8.57 11.27 -2.70
C ILE A 44 7.40 10.92 -1.78
N GLY A 45 6.16 10.93 -2.28
CA GLY A 45 4.98 10.51 -1.54
C GLY A 45 5.08 9.07 -1.04
N ILE A 46 5.47 8.13 -1.90
CA ILE A 46 5.67 6.71 -1.53
C ILE A 46 6.77 6.58 -0.47
N VAL A 47 7.91 7.25 -0.66
CA VAL A 47 9.02 7.21 0.30
C VAL A 47 8.59 7.77 1.65
N ALA A 48 7.83 8.87 1.67
CA ALA A 48 7.28 9.44 2.91
C ALA A 48 6.32 8.47 3.61
N LEU A 49 5.43 7.79 2.87
CA LEU A 49 4.53 6.78 3.44
C LEU A 49 5.31 5.62 4.06
N VAL A 50 6.31 5.09 3.34
CA VAL A 50 7.18 4.01 3.83
C VAL A 50 7.94 4.45 5.09
N ALA A 51 8.47 5.68 5.11
CA ALA A 51 9.16 6.22 6.27
C ALA A 51 8.24 6.28 7.51
N VAL A 52 7.01 6.77 7.35
CA VAL A 52 6.03 6.81 8.46
C VAL A 52 5.66 5.41 8.94
N PHE A 53 5.53 4.44 8.03
CA PHE A 53 5.31 3.05 8.41
C PHE A 53 6.46 2.50 9.25
N PHE A 54 7.71 2.76 8.87
CA PHE A 54 8.88 2.35 9.65
C PHE A 54 8.96 3.05 11.01
N ILE A 55 8.54 4.32 11.10
CA ILE A 55 8.43 5.02 12.39
C ILE A 55 7.39 4.31 13.27
N GLY A 56 6.20 4.01 12.74
CA GLY A 56 5.17 3.27 13.47
C GLY A 56 5.66 1.88 13.92
N TYR A 57 6.34 1.14 13.04
CA TYR A 57 6.93 -0.16 13.34
C TYR A 57 8.03 -0.08 14.42
N ALA A 58 8.87 0.95 14.39
CA ALA A 58 9.93 1.16 15.38
C ALA A 58 9.37 1.53 16.77
N MET A 59 8.20 2.18 16.82
CA MET A 59 7.50 2.51 18.07
C MET A 59 6.71 1.33 18.65
N ALA A 60 6.48 0.27 17.85
CA ALA A 60 5.59 -0.82 18.23
C ALA A 60 6.21 -1.77 19.26
N SER A 61 5.39 -2.16 20.23
CA SER A 61 5.73 -3.16 21.25
C SER A 61 5.94 -4.54 20.64
N THR A 62 6.62 -5.40 21.38
CA THR A 62 6.91 -6.80 21.01
C THR A 62 6.27 -7.79 21.97
N GLU A 63 5.35 -7.29 22.80
CA GLU A 63 4.65 -8.06 23.80
C GLU A 63 3.78 -9.15 23.17
N LEU A 64 3.72 -10.30 23.83
CA LEU A 64 2.90 -11.43 23.40
C LEU A 64 1.53 -11.33 24.07
N TYR A 65 0.49 -11.52 23.27
CA TYR A 65 -0.89 -11.47 23.76
C TYR A 65 -1.47 -12.87 23.65
N LEU A 66 -1.41 -13.63 24.75
CA LEU A 66 -1.83 -15.03 24.79
C LEU A 66 -3.30 -15.19 25.22
N ASP A 67 -3.83 -14.25 26.00
CA ASP A 67 -5.18 -14.31 26.59
C ASP A 67 -6.24 -13.54 25.76
N VAL A 68 -6.06 -13.47 24.44
CA VAL A 68 -6.98 -12.78 23.51
C VAL A 68 -7.63 -13.76 22.54
N ALA A 69 -8.75 -13.36 21.94
CA ALA A 69 -9.52 -14.21 21.01
C ALA A 69 -8.70 -14.77 19.84
N ILE A 70 -7.67 -14.04 19.40
CA ILE A 70 -6.66 -14.49 18.43
C ILE A 70 -5.28 -14.30 19.07
N PRO A 71 -4.68 -15.36 19.64
CA PRO A 71 -3.40 -15.25 20.32
C PRO A 71 -2.28 -14.79 19.38
N VAL A 72 -1.50 -13.81 19.84
CA VAL A 72 -0.30 -13.35 19.16
C VAL A 72 0.91 -13.96 19.86
N THR A 73 1.40 -15.06 19.29
CA THR A 73 2.47 -15.89 19.86
C THR A 73 3.86 -15.57 19.31
N SER A 74 3.95 -14.69 18.32
CA SER A 74 5.20 -14.28 17.70
C SER A 74 5.46 -12.79 17.92
N GLU A 75 6.63 -12.48 18.44
CA GLU A 75 7.18 -11.14 18.59
C GLU A 75 7.11 -10.33 17.29
N THR A 76 7.47 -10.95 16.17
CA THR A 76 7.41 -10.34 14.84
C THR A 76 5.99 -9.97 14.45
N VAL A 77 5.04 -10.87 14.68
CA VAL A 77 3.63 -10.62 14.36
C VAL A 77 3.06 -9.50 15.24
N SER A 78 3.39 -9.50 16.53
CA SER A 78 2.99 -8.43 17.47
C SER A 78 3.50 -7.06 17.01
N ARG A 79 4.79 -6.98 16.66
CA ARG A 79 5.41 -5.73 16.21
C ARG A 79 4.83 -5.24 14.87
N ILE A 80 4.49 -6.14 13.95
CA ILE A 80 3.83 -5.76 12.69
C ILE A 80 2.42 -5.22 12.94
N ILE A 81 1.64 -5.88 13.80
CA ILE A 81 0.26 -5.43 14.13
C ILE A 81 0.31 -4.06 14.82
N GLY A 82 1.10 -3.93 15.89
CA GLY A 82 1.26 -2.67 16.60
C GLY A 82 1.83 -1.57 15.70
N GLY A 83 2.79 -1.91 14.85
CA GLY A 83 3.38 -1.01 13.88
C GLY A 83 2.38 -0.48 12.87
N GLY A 84 1.52 -1.37 12.35
CA GLY A 84 0.41 -1.01 11.48
C GLY A 84 -0.57 -0.05 12.17
N ILE A 85 -0.96 -0.33 13.41
CA ILE A 85 -1.85 0.54 14.19
C ILE A 85 -1.23 1.93 14.39
N HIS A 86 0.03 2.00 14.86
CA HIS A 86 0.73 3.27 15.04
C HIS A 86 0.86 4.05 13.72
N ALA A 87 1.25 3.38 12.63
CA ALA A 87 1.36 3.99 11.32
C ALA A 87 0.01 4.57 10.85
N THR A 88 -1.10 3.85 11.04
CA THR A 88 -2.45 4.35 10.71
C THR A 88 -2.79 5.63 11.47
N PHE A 89 -2.52 5.69 12.78
CA PHE A 89 -2.77 6.91 13.54
C PHE A 89 -1.89 8.08 13.10
N LEU A 90 -0.62 7.81 12.76
CA LEU A 90 0.27 8.83 12.20
C LEU A 90 -0.25 9.34 10.85
N PHE A 91 -0.72 8.45 9.97
CA PHE A 91 -1.32 8.85 8.69
C PHE A 91 -2.57 9.69 8.87
N ILE A 92 -3.44 9.35 9.83
CA ILE A 92 -4.61 10.16 10.14
C ILE A 92 -4.19 11.57 10.59
N GLY A 93 -3.24 11.68 11.52
CA GLY A 93 -2.73 12.97 11.97
C GLY A 93 -2.12 13.80 10.85
N LEU A 94 -1.28 13.18 10.02
CA LEU A 94 -0.68 13.83 8.85
C LEU A 94 -1.73 14.25 7.81
N ALA A 95 -2.75 13.44 7.59
CA ALA A 95 -3.84 13.78 6.68
C ALA A 95 -4.61 15.01 7.16
N ILE A 96 -4.93 15.10 8.45
CA ILE A 96 -5.58 16.28 9.04
C ILE A 96 -4.72 17.53 8.82
N ILE A 97 -3.42 17.46 9.16
CA ILE A 97 -2.48 18.57 8.98
C ILE A 97 -2.39 18.98 7.52
N ALA A 98 -2.27 18.01 6.61
CA ALA A 98 -2.19 18.25 5.17
C ALA A 98 -3.46 18.90 4.62
N THR A 99 -4.63 18.46 5.06
CA THR A 99 -5.92 19.05 4.69
C THR A 99 -6.01 20.50 5.16
N ILE A 100 -5.69 20.78 6.43
CA ILE A 100 -5.71 22.15 6.97
C ILE A 100 -4.74 23.04 6.19
N TYR A 101 -3.50 22.60 5.98
CA TYR A 101 -2.51 23.34 5.21
C TYR A 101 -2.98 23.63 3.78
N THR A 102 -3.61 22.65 3.14
CA THR A 102 -4.12 22.80 1.77
C THR A 102 -5.23 23.84 1.70
N GLU A 103 -6.18 23.85 2.63
CA GLU A 103 -7.25 24.84 2.64
C GLU A 103 -6.75 26.24 3.00
N VAL A 104 -5.83 26.36 3.96
CA VAL A 104 -5.23 27.65 4.35
C VAL A 104 -4.39 28.21 3.21
N SER A 105 -3.55 27.40 2.56
CA SER A 105 -2.67 27.86 1.49
C SER A 105 -3.43 28.34 0.24
N LYS A 106 -4.61 27.77 -0.05
CA LYS A 106 -5.52 28.26 -1.09
C LYS A 106 -6.10 29.64 -0.80
N LEU A 107 -6.20 30.04 0.47
CA LEU A 107 -6.72 31.37 0.82
C LEU A 107 -5.70 32.47 0.52
N PHE A 108 -4.41 32.13 0.53
CA PHE A 108 -3.30 33.05 0.32
C PHE A 108 -2.67 32.95 -1.08
N ARG A 109 -3.20 32.09 -1.97
CA ARG A 109 -2.77 31.91 -3.35
C ARG A 109 -3.95 32.03 -4.29
#